data_AF-A0AAN5IA25-F1
#
_entry.id   AF-A0AAN5IA25-F1
#
_cell.length_a   1.000
_cell.length_b   1.000
_cell.length_c   1.000
_cell.angle_alpha   90.00
_cell.angle_beta   90.00
_cell.angle_gamma   90.00
#
_symmetry.space_group_name_H-M   'P 1'
#
loop_
_entity.id
_entity.type
_entity.pdbx_description
1 polymer ?
#
loop_
_entity_poly.entity_id
_entity_poly.type
_entity_poly.pdbx_seq_one_letter_code
_entity_poly.pdbx_strand_id
1 'polypeptide(L)'
;MRKNNNNLELRLMANRSIPSKPYRVCYELLLISHTDTSIIHKKGNYKVPSVFTGTIWTWGFNEFISFEDLYDEKKGFVKEDSILLAAVVKVFPFPVK
;
A
#
# COMPACT_ATOMS: atom_id res chain seq x y z
N MET A 1 1.11 -20.98 15.74
CA MET A 1 2.04 -21.20 14.60
C MET A 1 1.95 -19.98 13.69
N ARG A 2 2.96 -19.10 13.68
CA ARG A 2 3.01 -17.97 12.70
C ARG A 2 3.21 -18.61 11.32
N LYS A 3 2.30 -18.37 10.36
CA LYS A 3 2.55 -18.75 8.97
C LYS A 3 3.82 -18.01 8.52
N ASN A 4 4.80 -18.73 7.96
CA ASN A 4 5.87 -18.10 7.19
C ASN A 4 5.19 -17.42 5.99
N ASN A 5 4.97 -16.11 6.10
CA ASN A 5 4.47 -15.32 5.00
C ASN A 5 5.70 -14.89 4.19
N ASN A 6 5.97 -15.58 3.07
CA ASN A 6 7.08 -15.27 2.16
C ASN A 6 6.78 -14.04 1.29
N ASN A 7 6.04 -13.08 1.83
CA ASN A 7 5.60 -11.89 1.13
C ASN A 7 5.84 -10.67 2.00
N LEU A 8 6.19 -9.56 1.34
CA LEU A 8 6.09 -8.25 1.93
C LEU A 8 4.60 -7.90 2.08
N GLU A 9 4.20 -7.57 3.31
CA GLU A 9 2.90 -6.94 3.59
C GLU A 9 3.06 -5.42 3.51
N LEU A 10 2.10 -4.74 2.87
CA LEU A 10 2.11 -3.29 2.76
C LEU A 10 0.72 -2.71 3.03
N ARG A 11 0.65 -1.71 3.91
CA ARG A 11 -0.59 -1.03 4.31
C ARG A 11 -0.49 0.49 4.22
N LEU A 12 -1.56 1.10 3.74
CA LEU A 12 -1.87 2.51 3.93
C LEU A 12 -2.45 2.70 5.34
N MET A 13 -1.88 3.63 6.10
CA MET A 13 -2.28 3.94 7.47
C MET A 13 -2.88 5.34 7.55
N ALA A 14 -4.01 5.46 8.22
CA ALA A 14 -4.55 6.74 8.66
C ALA A 14 -4.02 7.08 10.04
N ASN A 15 -3.74 8.35 10.28
CA ASN A 15 -3.45 8.82 11.63
C ASN A 15 -4.69 8.60 12.50
N ARG A 16 -4.55 7.84 13.60
CA ARG A 16 -5.64 7.59 14.56
C ARG A 16 -6.15 8.87 15.24
N SER A 17 -5.37 9.96 15.17
CA SER A 17 -5.73 11.28 15.69
C SER A 17 -6.67 12.09 14.77
N ILE A 18 -7.10 11.57 13.61
CA ILE A 18 -7.84 12.31 12.56
C ILE A 18 -8.99 11.44 11.99
N PRO A 19 -10.22 11.96 11.74
CA PRO A 19 -11.16 12.72 12.56
C PRO A 19 -12.32 11.82 13.09
N SER A 20 -13.29 12.40 13.82
CA SER A 20 -14.48 11.66 14.34
C SER A 20 -15.40 11.07 13.26
N LYS A 21 -15.27 11.51 12.01
CA LYS A 21 -16.13 11.11 10.89
C LYS A 21 -15.40 10.15 9.96
N PRO A 22 -16.08 9.07 9.49
CA PRO A 22 -15.53 8.20 8.46
C PRO A 22 -15.14 8.99 7.20
N TYR A 23 -14.16 8.50 6.46
CA TYR A 23 -13.83 8.99 5.13
C TYR A 23 -13.45 7.84 4.21
N ARG A 24 -13.66 8.03 2.90
CA ARG A 24 -13.46 6.99 1.89
C ARG A 24 -12.21 7.31 1.11
N VAL A 25 -11.39 6.31 0.82
CA VAL A 25 -10.22 6.49 -0.03
C VAL A 25 -10.13 5.41 -1.10
N CYS A 26 -9.79 5.83 -2.32
CA CYS A 26 -9.14 4.95 -3.28
C CYS A 26 -7.64 5.17 -3.20
N TYR A 27 -6.86 4.11 -3.29
CA TYR A 27 -5.42 4.17 -3.23
C TYR A 27 -4.76 3.18 -4.18
N GLU A 28 -3.53 3.50 -4.58
CA GLU A 28 -2.56 2.61 -5.21
C GLU A 28 -1.28 2.63 -4.38
N LEU A 29 -0.79 1.46 -4.01
CA LEU A 29 0.50 1.25 -3.37
C LEU A 29 1.48 0.76 -4.43
N LEU A 30 2.64 1.40 -4.48
CA LEU A 30 3.65 1.20 -5.52
C LEU A 30 4.97 0.81 -4.86
N LEU A 31 5.64 -0.18 -5.45
CA LEU A 31 7.06 -0.48 -5.25
C LEU A 31 7.75 -0.19 -6.58
N ILE A 32 8.74 0.70 -6.52
CA ILE A 32 9.38 1.28 -7.69
C ILE A 32 10.81 0.77 -7.74
N SER A 33 11.26 0.34 -8.92
CA SER A 33 12.65 -0.09 -9.11
C SER A 33 13.62 1.07 -9.00
N HIS A 34 14.77 0.80 -8.38
CA HIS A 34 15.89 1.73 -8.27
C HIS A 34 16.72 1.80 -9.56
N THR A 35 16.61 0.81 -10.45
CA THR A 35 17.40 0.71 -11.68
C THR A 35 16.65 1.25 -12.89
N ASP A 36 15.32 1.13 -12.90
CA ASP A 36 14.45 1.67 -13.95
C ASP A 36 13.08 2.07 -13.36
N THR A 37 12.81 3.37 -13.26
CA THR A 37 11.57 3.89 -12.66
C THR A 37 10.29 3.54 -13.43
N SER A 38 10.40 2.97 -14.64
CA SER A 38 9.25 2.43 -15.37
C SER A 38 8.82 1.04 -14.87
N ILE A 39 9.72 0.31 -14.19
CA ILE A 39 9.43 -0.96 -13.54
C ILE A 39 8.76 -0.69 -12.19
N ILE A 40 7.46 -0.97 -12.13
CA ILE A 40 6.61 -0.69 -10.98
C ILE A 40 5.76 -1.92 -10.66
N HIS A 41 5.86 -2.42 -9.43
CA HIS A 41 4.87 -3.34 -8.88
C HIS A 41 3.81 -2.55 -8.11
N LYS A 42 2.53 -2.76 -8.44
CA LYS A 42 1.45 -1.94 -7.87
C LYS A 42 0.19 -2.73 -7.54
N LYS A 43 -0.46 -2.36 -6.44
CA LYS A 43 -1.77 -2.89 -6.02
C LYS A 43 -2.64 -1.77 -5.44
N GLY A 44 -3.94 -1.79 -5.69
CA GLY A 44 -4.85 -0.73 -5.25
C GLY A 44 -6.32 -1.11 -5.33
N ASN A 45 -7.21 -0.21 -4.88
CA ASN A 45 -8.66 -0.42 -4.80
C ASN A 45 -9.45 0.62 -5.63
N TYR A 46 -9.29 0.59 -6.95
CA TYR A 46 -9.90 1.62 -7.83
C TYR A 46 -11.42 1.57 -7.91
N LYS A 47 -12.03 0.39 -7.76
CA LYS A 47 -13.49 0.20 -7.95
C LYS A 47 -14.30 0.47 -6.68
N VAL A 48 -13.74 0.15 -5.51
CA VAL A 48 -14.46 0.22 -4.24
C VAL A 48 -13.58 0.95 -3.23
N PRO A 49 -13.95 2.19 -2.85
CA PRO A 49 -13.21 2.93 -1.84
C PRO A 49 -13.19 2.20 -0.50
N SER A 50 -12.02 2.15 0.11
CA SER A 50 -11.82 1.70 1.49
C SER A 50 -12.33 2.76 2.45
N VAL A 51 -13.02 2.33 3.51
CA VAL A 51 -13.58 3.24 4.52
C VAL A 51 -12.66 3.26 5.73
N PHE A 52 -12.09 4.41 6.02
CA PHE A 52 -11.40 4.66 7.28
C PHE A 52 -12.41 5.14 8.33
N THR A 53 -12.31 4.59 9.53
CA THR A 53 -13.17 4.92 10.69
C THR A 53 -12.29 5.06 11.94
N GLY A 54 -12.88 5.45 13.07
CA GLY A 54 -12.16 5.47 14.35
C GLY A 54 -11.62 4.10 14.80
N THR A 55 -12.14 2.99 14.25
CA THR A 55 -11.69 1.63 14.56
C THR A 55 -10.92 0.97 13.41
N ILE A 56 -11.16 1.38 12.16
CA ILE A 56 -10.49 0.86 10.96
C ILE A 56 -9.54 1.93 10.44
N TRP A 57 -8.27 1.81 10.82
CA TRP A 57 -7.23 2.80 10.58
C TRP A 57 -6.12 2.32 9.64
N THR A 58 -6.26 1.13 9.03
CA THR A 58 -5.36 0.64 7.97
C THR A 58 -6.11 -0.10 6.88
N TRP A 59 -5.58 -0.03 5.67
CA TRP A 59 -5.99 -0.84 4.52
C TRP A 59 -4.76 -1.23 3.71
N GLY A 60 -4.73 -2.42 3.09
CA GLY A 60 -3.57 -2.85 2.32
C GLY A 60 -3.63 -4.30 1.89
N PHE A 61 -2.46 -4.89 1.65
CA PHE A 61 -2.30 -6.23 1.11
C PHE A 61 -1.34 -7.03 1.99
N ASN A 62 -1.83 -8.15 2.54
CA ASN A 62 -1.01 -9.11 3.31
C ASN A 62 0.06 -9.80 2.43
N GLU A 63 -0.20 -9.86 1.13
CA GLU A 63 0.67 -10.42 0.11
C GLU A 63 0.86 -9.35 -0.97
N PHE A 64 1.61 -8.29 -0.67
CA PHE A 64 1.82 -7.22 -1.62
C PHE A 64 2.72 -7.71 -2.77
N ILE A 65 3.92 -8.21 -2.44
CA ILE A 65 4.88 -8.85 -3.37
C ILE A 65 5.56 -10.02 -2.66
N SER A 66 5.89 -11.09 -3.40
CA SER A 66 6.66 -12.21 -2.86
C SER A 66 8.11 -11.79 -2.59
N PHE A 67 8.81 -12.45 -1.66
CA PHE A 67 10.23 -12.20 -1.47
C PHE A 67 11.07 -12.65 -2.67
N GLU A 68 10.67 -13.71 -3.37
CA GLU A 68 11.31 -14.12 -4.61
C GLU A 68 11.30 -12.99 -5.66
N ASP A 69 10.13 -12.36 -5.86
CA ASP A 69 10.02 -11.23 -6.79
C ASP A 69 10.67 -9.96 -6.27
N LEU A 70 10.66 -9.73 -4.94
CA LEU A 70 11.27 -8.55 -4.33
C LEU A 70 12.79 -8.55 -4.52
N TYR A 71 13.42 -9.71 -4.36
CA TYR A 71 14.87 -9.89 -4.44
C TYR A 71 15.37 -10.30 -5.83
N ASP A 72 14.50 -10.40 -6.84
CA ASP A 72 14.93 -10.58 -8.23
C ASP A 72 15.69 -9.34 -8.71
N GLU A 73 17.02 -9.48 -8.83
CA GLU A 73 17.93 -8.43 -9.28
C GLU A 73 17.52 -7.81 -10.62
N LYS A 74 16.86 -8.58 -11.50
CA LYS A 74 16.39 -8.08 -12.80
C LYS A 74 15.26 -7.07 -12.67
N LYS A 75 14.49 -7.14 -11.58
CA LYS A 75 13.41 -6.19 -11.29
C LYS A 75 13.95 -4.93 -10.60
N GLY A 76 15.07 -5.04 -9.88
CA GLY A 76 15.79 -3.90 -9.32
C GLY A 76 15.06 -3.17 -8.19
N PHE A 77 14.14 -3.85 -7.49
CA PHE A 77 13.36 -3.26 -6.40
C PHE A 77 14.17 -3.02 -5.13
N VAL A 78 15.22 -3.80 -4.90
CA VAL A 78 16.14 -3.64 -3.76
C VAL A 78 17.48 -3.10 -4.27
N LYS A 79 17.96 -2.02 -3.67
CA LYS A 79 19.31 -1.48 -3.88
C LYS A 79 19.86 -1.00 -2.55
N GLU A 80 21.08 -1.43 -2.20
CA GLU A 80 21.75 -1.03 -0.95
C GLU A 80 20.84 -1.24 0.29
N ASP A 81 20.24 -2.44 0.37
CA ASP A 81 19.31 -2.84 1.45
C ASP A 81 18.11 -1.88 1.64
N SER A 82 17.75 -1.15 0.58
CA SER A 82 16.67 -0.17 0.56
C SER A 82 15.66 -0.48 -0.53
N ILE A 83 14.41 -0.09 -0.31
CA ILE A 83 13.29 -0.16 -1.27
C ILE A 83 12.62 1.21 -1.40
N LEU A 84 12.07 1.51 -2.58
CA LEU A 84 11.30 2.72 -2.82
C LEU A 84 9.80 2.43 -2.88
N LEU A 85 9.07 2.96 -1.91
CA LEU A 85 7.62 2.83 -1.81
C LEU A 85 6.93 4.18 -2.07
N ALA A 86 5.80 4.13 -2.78
CA ALA A 86 4.94 5.28 -3.01
C ALA A 86 3.46 4.91 -2.81
N ALA A 87 2.64 5.92 -2.52
CA ALA A 87 1.19 5.78 -2.44
C ALA A 87 0.51 6.92 -3.19
N VAL A 88 -0.38 6.57 -4.11
CA VAL A 88 -1.31 7.52 -4.73
C VAL A 88 -2.63 7.40 -3.99
N VAL A 89 -3.11 8.48 -3.38
CA VAL A 89 -4.32 8.46 -2.54
C VAL A 89 -5.32 9.50 -3.03
N LYS A 90 -6.55 9.05 -3.28
CA LYS A 90 -7.71 9.92 -3.55
C LYS A 90 -8.69 9.81 -2.40
N VAL A 91 -8.85 10.91 -1.67
CA VAL A 91 -9.76 11.01 -0.53
C VAL A 91 -11.12 11.55 -1.01
N PHE A 92 -12.18 10.91 -0.56
CA PHE A 92 -13.55 11.35 -0.77
C PHE A 92 -14.18 11.67 0.58
N PRO A 93 -14.57 12.93 0.83
CA PRO A 93 -15.40 13.25 1.99
C PRO A 93 -16.76 12.53 1.84
N PHE A 94 -17.36 12.12 2.96
CA PHE A 94 -18.78 11.75 2.92
C PHE A 94 -19.61 12.98 2.55
N PRO A 95 -20.69 12.83 1.76
CA PRO A 95 -21.57 13.95 1.46
C PRO A 95 -22.03 14.58 2.77
N VAL A 96 -21.80 15.89 2.88
CA VAL A 96 -22.38 16.69 3.94
C VAL A 96 -23.88 16.75 3.64
N LYS A 97 -24.71 16.22 4.55
CA LYS A 97 -26.17 16.37 4.48
C LYS A 97 -26.54 17.83 4.65
#